data_AF-A0A3A3D947-F1
#
_entry.id   AF-A0A3A3D947-F1
#
_cell.length_a   1.000
_cell.length_b   1.000
_cell.length_c   1.000
_cell.angle_alpha   90.00
_cell.angle_beta   90.00
_cell.angle_gamma   90.00
#
_symmetry.space_group_name_H-M   'P 1'
#
loop_
_entity.id
_entity.type
_entity.pdbx_description
1 polymer ?
#
loop_
_entity_poly.entity_id
_entity_poly.type
_entity_poly.pdbx_seq_one_letter_code
_entity_poly.pdbx_strand_id
1 'polypeptide(L)'
;MDKQQRQEILTLSWSMHDQVEQAVLRHPAAANDATFPEKQRLLLADMALHLLQTALKPGQLEDDRLINNLNGILSLSDDFIPHTDLRAVADTLFFAQQNKLNESQ
;
A
#
# COMPACT_ATOMS: atom_id res chain seq x y z
N MET A 1 11.79 -18.90 3.55
CA MET A 1 12.86 -17.88 3.54
C MET A 1 13.61 -17.95 4.85
N ASP A 2 14.94 -17.98 4.81
CA ASP A 2 15.73 -17.93 6.04
C ASP A 2 15.79 -16.52 6.65
N LYS A 3 16.29 -16.44 7.89
CA LYS A 3 16.31 -15.17 8.65
C LYS A 3 17.19 -14.11 7.98
N GLN A 4 18.31 -14.51 7.38
CA GLN A 4 19.25 -13.58 6.77
C GLN A 4 18.67 -13.00 5.47
N GLN A 5 18.18 -13.85 4.57
CA GLN A 5 17.50 -13.44 3.35
C GLN A 5 16.33 -12.51 3.63
N ARG A 6 15.52 -12.81 4.66
CA ARG A 6 14.41 -11.94 5.10
C ARG A 6 14.89 -10.55 5.50
N GLN A 7 15.95 -10.49 6.29
CA GLN A 7 16.51 -9.22 6.75
C GLN A 7 17.13 -8.43 5.60
N GLU A 8 17.80 -9.09 4.65
CA GLU A 8 18.36 -8.46 3.45
C GLU A 8 17.25 -7.82 2.60
N ILE A 9 16.16 -8.54 2.37
CA ILE A 9 14.98 -8.01 1.64
C ILE A 9 14.39 -6.81 2.38
N LEU A 10 14.19 -6.89 3.70
CA LEU A 10 13.66 -5.77 4.47
C LEU A 10 14.56 -4.54 4.39
N THR A 11 15.87 -4.70 4.59
CA THR A 11 16.85 -3.61 4.49
C THR A 11 16.82 -2.95 3.11
N LEU A 12 16.79 -3.75 2.03
CA LEU A 12 16.69 -3.21 0.68
C LEU A 12 15.37 -2.49 0.45
N SER A 13 14.26 -3.02 0.97
CA SER A 13 12.93 -2.43 0.80
C SER A 13 12.80 -1.05 1.45
N TRP A 14 13.51 -0.78 2.55
CA TRP A 14 13.57 0.56 3.16
C TRP A 14 14.26 1.57 2.24
N SER A 15 15.42 1.20 1.67
CA SER A 15 16.12 2.05 0.72
C SER A 15 15.32 2.32 -0.56
N MET A 16 14.57 1.32 -1.03
CA MET A 16 13.66 1.48 -2.17
C MET A 16 12.49 2.39 -1.84
N HIS A 17 11.87 2.21 -0.67
CA HIS A 17 10.77 3.06 -0.18
C HIS A 17 11.20 4.53 -0.17
N ASP A 18 12.35 4.85 0.44
CA ASP A 18 12.82 6.23 0.53
C ASP A 18 13.02 6.87 -0.86
N GLN A 19 13.51 6.09 -1.84
CA GLN A 19 13.67 6.58 -3.21
C GLN A 19 12.33 6.83 -3.91
N VAL A 20 11.36 5.94 -3.73
CA VAL A 20 10.02 6.06 -4.32
C VAL A 20 9.25 7.22 -3.68
N GLU A 21 9.26 7.32 -2.35
CA GLU A 21 8.64 8.42 -1.60
C GLU A 21 9.17 9.78 -2.07
N GLN A 22 10.49 9.92 -2.21
CA GLN A 22 11.11 11.14 -2.75
C GLN A 22 10.66 11.44 -4.19
N ALA A 23 10.46 10.41 -5.02
CA ALA A 23 9.93 10.59 -6.38
C ALA A 23 8.47 11.05 -6.35
N VAL A 24 7.63 10.49 -5.47
CA VAL A 24 6.23 10.92 -5.26
C VAL A 24 6.17 12.38 -4.84
N LEU A 25 6.98 12.77 -3.84
CA LEU A 25 7.01 14.13 -3.29
C LEU A 25 7.45 15.17 -4.33
N ARG A 26 8.37 14.80 -5.23
CA ARG A 26 8.86 15.68 -6.29
C ARG A 26 7.96 15.70 -7.52
N HIS A 27 7.01 14.77 -7.64
CA HIS A 27 6.15 14.69 -8.82
C HIS A 27 5.12 15.83 -8.84
N PRO A 28 5.12 16.70 -9.87
CA PRO A 28 4.35 17.95 -9.87
C PRO A 28 2.84 17.75 -10.00
N ALA A 29 2.39 16.60 -10.52
CA ALA A 29 0.97 16.33 -10.78
C ALA A 29 0.11 16.36 -9.51
N ALA A 30 -1.04 17.03 -9.61
CA ALA A 30 -2.19 16.93 -8.72
C ALA A 30 -3.20 15.90 -9.23
N ALA A 31 -4.18 15.52 -8.40
CA ALA A 31 -5.14 14.45 -8.67
C ALA A 31 -5.95 14.59 -9.98
N ASN A 32 -6.13 15.83 -10.46
CA ASN A 32 -6.90 16.12 -11.68
C ASN A 32 -6.03 16.42 -12.90
N ASP A 33 -4.70 16.30 -12.77
CA ASP A 33 -3.79 16.57 -13.88
C ASP A 33 -3.73 15.37 -14.84
N ALA A 34 -3.61 15.64 -16.13
CA ALA A 34 -3.43 14.60 -17.16
C ALA A 34 -2.17 13.73 -16.93
N THR A 35 -1.21 14.21 -16.14
CA THR A 35 0.02 13.50 -15.77
C THR A 35 -0.09 12.74 -14.45
N PHE A 36 -1.24 12.79 -13.78
CA PHE A 36 -1.48 12.05 -12.54
C PHE A 36 -1.25 10.54 -12.65
N PRO A 37 -1.54 9.85 -13.78
CA PRO A 37 -1.24 8.43 -13.92
C PRO A 37 0.24 8.06 -13.68
N GLU A 38 1.19 8.94 -14.02
CA GLU A 38 2.61 8.67 -13.73
C GLU A 38 2.92 8.83 -12.23
N LYS A 39 2.28 9.77 -11.53
CA LYS A 39 2.34 9.87 -10.07
C LYS A 39 1.70 8.67 -9.39
N GLN A 40 0.57 8.20 -9.93
CA GLN A 40 -0.17 7.04 -9.43
C GLN A 40 0.67 5.75 -9.49
N ARG A 41 1.53 5.58 -10.52
CA ARG A 41 2.49 4.48 -10.57
C ARG A 41 3.49 4.52 -9.40
N LEU A 42 3.99 5.71 -9.07
CA LEU A 42 4.90 5.88 -7.93
C LEU A 42 4.19 5.59 -6.61
N LEU A 43 2.95 6.06 -6.44
CA LEU A 43 2.11 5.77 -5.27
C LEU A 43 1.83 4.26 -5.13
N LEU A 44 1.55 3.56 -6.23
CA LEU A 44 1.36 2.11 -6.21
C LEU A 44 2.64 1.37 -5.82
N ALA A 45 3.78 1.78 -6.34
CA ALA A 45 5.07 1.21 -5.98
C ALA A 45 5.37 1.39 -4.48
N ASP A 46 5.07 2.58 -3.94
CA ASP A 46 5.23 2.91 -2.53
C ASP A 46 4.36 2.02 -1.62
N MET A 47 3.06 1.92 -1.94
CA MET A 47 2.13 1.06 -1.19
C MET A 47 2.49 -0.42 -1.28
N ALA A 48 3.03 -0.88 -2.41
CA ALA A 48 3.54 -2.25 -2.54
C ALA A 48 4.76 -2.51 -1.63
N LEU A 49 5.63 -1.51 -1.44
CA LEU A 49 6.77 -1.60 -0.52
C LEU A 49 6.30 -1.62 0.95
N HIS A 50 5.30 -0.82 1.31
CA HIS A 50 4.67 -0.92 2.63
C HIS A 50 4.04 -2.29 2.89
N LEU A 51 3.36 -2.87 1.90
CA LEU A 51 2.81 -4.22 2.00
C LEU A 51 3.93 -5.26 2.21
N LEU A 52 5.00 -5.19 1.40
CA LEU A 52 6.16 -6.08 1.51
C LEU A 52 6.80 -6.00 2.91
N GLN A 53 7.08 -4.79 3.38
CA GLN A 53 7.67 -4.53 4.70
C GLN A 53 6.79 -5.08 5.82
N THR A 54 5.47 -4.88 5.73
CA THR A 54 4.51 -5.36 6.73
C THR A 54 4.43 -6.89 6.75
N ALA A 55 4.27 -7.51 5.59
CA ALA A 55 4.17 -8.97 5.47
C ALA A 55 5.47 -9.68 5.87
N LEU A 56 6.61 -9.04 5.61
CA LEU A 56 7.92 -9.58 5.96
C LEU A 56 8.44 -9.11 7.32
N LYS A 57 7.71 -8.33 8.11
CA LYS A 57 8.17 -7.97 9.46
C LYS A 57 8.19 -9.20 10.39
N PRO A 58 9.31 -9.52 11.07
CA PRO A 58 9.37 -10.65 12.00
C PRO A 58 8.39 -10.47 13.18
N GLY A 59 7.83 -11.58 13.65
CA GLY A 59 6.86 -11.59 14.76
C GLY A 59 5.44 -11.87 14.28
N GLN A 60 4.46 -11.42 15.07
CA GLN A 60 3.05 -11.52 14.74
C GLN A 60 2.73 -10.61 13.55
N LEU A 61 1.86 -11.09 12.65
CA LEU A 61 1.38 -10.31 11.53
C LEU A 61 0.54 -9.14 12.06
N GLU A 62 0.85 -7.92 11.59
CA GLU A 62 0.07 -6.73 11.90
C GLU A 62 -1.12 -6.65 10.95
N ASP A 63 -2.15 -7.47 11.22
CA ASP A 63 -3.34 -7.60 10.36
C ASP A 63 -3.92 -6.24 9.98
N ASP A 64 -3.93 -5.29 10.92
CA ASP A 64 -4.47 -3.96 10.65
C ASP A 64 -3.68 -3.17 9.61
N ARG A 65 -2.34 -3.23 9.69
CA ARG A 65 -1.48 -2.60 8.69
C ARG A 65 -1.60 -3.32 7.35
N LEU A 66 -1.71 -4.64 7.36
CA LEU A 66 -1.85 -5.44 6.14
C LEU A 66 -3.09 -5.03 5.36
N ILE A 67 -4.23 -4.92 6.05
CA ILE A 67 -5.50 -4.51 5.42
C ILE A 67 -5.42 -3.07 4.91
N ASN A 68 -4.86 -2.14 5.69
CA ASN A 68 -4.65 -0.76 5.23
C ASN A 68 -3.80 -0.68 3.97
N ASN A 69 -2.72 -1.47 3.89
CA ASN A 69 -1.87 -1.52 2.69
C ASN A 69 -2.63 -2.05 1.47
N LEU A 70 -3.42 -3.12 1.66
CA LEU A 70 -4.25 -3.69 0.59
C LEU A 70 -5.33 -2.70 0.10
N ASN A 71 -6.00 -2.02 1.03
CA ASN A 71 -7.01 -1.00 0.70
C ASN A 71 -6.38 0.15 -0.08
N GLY A 72 -5.18 0.61 0.30
CA GLY A 72 -4.45 1.64 -0.44
C GLY A 72 -4.11 1.20 -1.87
N ILE A 73 -3.62 -0.04 -2.05
CA ILE A 73 -3.34 -0.61 -3.37
C ILE A 73 -4.62 -0.66 -4.22
N LEU A 74 -5.72 -1.20 -3.68
CA LEU A 74 -7.01 -1.29 -4.40
C LEU A 74 -7.53 0.10 -4.80
N SER A 75 -7.50 1.06 -3.87
CA SER A 75 -7.97 2.43 -4.10
C SER A 75 -7.16 3.16 -5.18
N LEU A 76 -5.84 2.94 -5.20
CA LEU A 76 -4.95 3.47 -6.24
C LEU A 76 -5.06 2.71 -7.56
N SER A 77 -5.55 1.46 -7.54
CA SER A 77 -5.66 0.62 -8.73
C SER A 77 -6.99 0.81 -9.48
N ASP A 78 -7.95 1.52 -8.88
CA ASP A 78 -9.31 1.70 -9.40
C ASP A 78 -9.32 2.20 -10.85
N ASP A 79 -8.50 3.21 -11.16
CA ASP A 79 -8.43 3.78 -12.51
C ASP A 79 -7.82 2.83 -13.57
N PHE A 80 -7.14 1.75 -13.15
CA PHE A 80 -6.52 0.78 -14.07
C PHE A 80 -7.39 -0.43 -14.40
N ILE A 81 -8.43 -0.70 -13.61
CA ILE A 81 -9.32 -1.85 -13.83
C ILE A 81 -10.69 -1.33 -14.27
N PRO A 82 -10.85 -1.01 -15.56
CA PRO A 82 -12.13 -0.53 -16.04
C PRO A 82 -13.20 -1.61 -15.78
N HIS A 83 -14.40 -1.16 -15.41
CA HIS A 83 -15.58 -1.99 -15.14
C HIS A 83 -15.64 -2.66 -13.77
N THR A 84 -14.74 -2.35 -12.83
CA THR A 84 -14.86 -2.75 -11.41
C THR A 84 -14.68 -1.52 -10.52
N ASP A 85 -15.57 -1.32 -9.56
CA ASP A 85 -15.42 -0.29 -8.52
C ASP A 85 -14.57 -0.86 -7.38
N LEU A 86 -13.24 -0.84 -7.57
CA LEU A 86 -12.29 -1.33 -6.57
C LEU A 86 -12.30 -0.46 -5.33
N ARG A 87 -12.61 0.83 -5.47
CA ARG A 87 -12.77 1.73 -4.33
C ARG A 87 -13.90 1.27 -3.42
N ALA A 88 -15.07 0.94 -3.95
CA ALA A 88 -16.18 0.41 -3.16
C ALA A 88 -15.81 -0.91 -2.46
N VAL A 89 -15.01 -1.76 -3.11
CA VAL A 89 -14.49 -2.99 -2.48
C VAL A 89 -13.51 -2.65 -1.34
N ALA A 90 -12.57 -1.73 -1.55
CA ALA A 90 -11.62 -1.28 -0.54
C ALA A 90 -12.32 -0.65 0.67
N ASP A 91 -13.32 0.20 0.45
CA ASP A 91 -14.13 0.81 1.49
C ASP A 91 -14.86 -0.25 2.31
N THR A 92 -15.45 -1.26 1.66
CA THR A 92 -16.12 -2.38 2.33
C THR A 92 -15.18 -3.14 3.24
N LEU A 93 -13.96 -3.43 2.77
CA LEU A 93 -12.92 -4.11 3.56
C LEU A 93 -12.50 -3.27 4.78
N PHE A 94 -12.30 -1.97 4.58
CA PHE A 94 -11.94 -1.04 5.65
C PHE A 94 -13.02 -0.93 6.73
N PHE A 95 -14.30 -0.74 6.36
CA PHE A 95 -15.38 -0.62 7.32
C PHE A 95 -15.66 -1.94 8.07
N ALA A 96 -15.62 -3.08 7.36
CA ALA A 96 -15.78 -4.38 8.00
C ALA A 96 -14.73 -4.62 9.10
N GLN A 97 -13.51 -4.13 8.88
CA GLN A 97 -12.43 -4.20 9.86
C GLN A 97 -12.64 -3.25 11.04
N GLN A 98 -13.00 -1.99 10.80
CA GLN A 98 -13.28 -1.04 11.88
C GLN A 98 -14.38 -1.53 12.82
N ASN A 99 -15.43 -2.14 12.26
CA ASN A 99 -16.52 -2.70 13.06
C ASN A 99 -16.04 -3.83 13.98
N LYS A 100 -15.18 -4.74 13.51
CA LYS A 100 -14.57 -5.78 14.35
C LYS A 100 -13.73 -5.23 15.50
N LEU A 101 -12.97 -4.16 15.25
CA LEU A 101 -12.17 -3.49 16.29
C LEU A 101 -13.06 -2.88 17.38
N ASN A 102 -14.19 -2.29 16.98
CA ASN A 102 -15.15 -1.69 17.91
C ASN A 102 -15.93 -2.72 18.73
N GLU A 103 -16.15 -3.94 18.21
CA GLU A 103 -16.81 -5.04 18.93
C GLU A 103 -15.89 -5.76 19.95
N SER A 104 -14.57 -5.54 19.85
CA SER A 104 -13.56 -6.21 20.69
C SER A 104 -13.11 -5.37 21.89
N GLN A 105 -13.72 -4.20 22.11
CA GLN A 105 -13.50 -3.28 23.23
C GLN A 105 -14.64 -3.34 24.24
#